data_AF-A0A8T4XCE5-F1
#
_entry.id   AF-A0A8T4XCE5-F1
#
_cell.length_a   1.000
_cell.length_b   1.000
_cell.length_c   1.000
_cell.angle_alpha   90.00
_cell.angle_beta   90.00
_cell.angle_gamma   90.00
#
_symmetry.space_group_name_H-M   'P 1'
#
loop_
_entity.id
_entity.type
_entity.pdbx_description
1 polymer ?
#
loop_
_entity_poly.entity_id
_entity_poly.type
_entity_poly.pdbx_seq_one_letter_code
_entity_poly.pdbx_strand_id
1 'polypeptide(L)'
;MSYRKLCPLLVSFLLLSIIPMVVECSEIADENWSYRGYSVRDLLAEREGFAKSVTGGLNGKVYHVTTLADGGPGSLRAALENSEKLWIVFDVNGTIWLDSPIYIFSDKTIDGRGAQIVIRYNGFRIMSQRNIIIAYIRLEFGGGDAIGIEGESTNIWIHHCDIVGFGDGAIDITKTAGPSVDVTISWCRIWCHKKVMLIGSDALDETVKNVRVTLHHNYFFMTGERNPRVRYGKVDAFNNYLYGWADYGMGTSMYGELLAEANIFEALDDADAVVPGVGTGAEPSYPSYVRLKDNLLLNGAIAREREPERVFKREDYYTVNVEPATEELKIKIMSLAGSGVPFPPRIMVNVKSPDFYPSKHYINPKSDPFVFSKTGLDPPIYVGNLTRFYAIIEAYKSPLDKLIFCEWDFGDGTKITLNESQIVLFRDPSVKHAYSQAGRYIITLAIKTAGGQTIVVTEPVNIMPAGGTSSEPGGDQQPPQQPPQEPSNQTNGETGSMDPALQEYVSQLQNVISNLRNQIASLQSQITELEVHRNNLQNQLANLLDQDAGLRVQASNNLYMGIGAGAVIGLIIGIAATALLKRKQ
;
A
#
# COMPACT_ATOMS: atom_id res chain seq x y z
N MET A 1 -73.89 -22.26 54.61
CA MET A 1 -72.70 -22.76 53.88
C MET A 1 -72.24 -21.61 52.99
N SER A 2 -71.26 -20.80 53.37
CA SER A 2 -69.80 -21.02 53.35
C SER A 2 -69.19 -20.20 52.19
N TYR A 3 -68.37 -19.18 52.55
CA TYR A 3 -67.08 -18.78 51.96
C TYR A 3 -66.91 -18.80 50.40
N ARG A 4 -66.26 -17.87 49.68
CA ARG A 4 -65.35 -16.73 49.92
C ARG A 4 -65.04 -16.11 48.53
N LYS A 5 -64.81 -14.80 48.50
CA LYS A 5 -63.84 -14.01 47.69
C LYS A 5 -63.20 -14.67 46.45
N LEU A 6 -63.23 -14.01 45.27
CA LEU A 6 -62.18 -13.09 44.80
C LEU A 6 -62.48 -12.53 43.39
N CYS A 7 -61.94 -11.34 43.18
CA CYS A 7 -62.10 -10.42 42.05
C CYS A 7 -60.87 -10.58 41.09
N PRO A 8 -60.56 -9.62 40.21
CA PRO A 8 -60.57 -9.70 38.73
C PRO A 8 -59.16 -9.80 38.11
N LEU A 9 -58.99 -10.29 36.87
CA LEU A 9 -57.88 -9.87 35.97
C LEU A 9 -58.04 -10.53 34.60
N LEU A 10 -58.83 -9.90 33.73
CA LEU A 10 -59.01 -10.26 32.32
C LEU A 10 -58.44 -9.19 31.37
N VAL A 11 -57.52 -8.36 31.86
CA VAL A 11 -56.86 -7.31 31.06
C VAL A 11 -55.37 -7.29 31.39
N SER A 12 -54.63 -8.31 30.93
CA SER A 12 -53.16 -8.22 30.83
C SER A 12 -52.60 -9.39 30.00
N PHE A 13 -52.87 -9.45 28.69
CA PHE A 13 -52.15 -10.38 27.79
C PHE A 13 -52.17 -9.96 26.31
N LEU A 14 -52.18 -8.65 26.03
CA LEU A 14 -52.17 -8.15 24.63
C LEU A 14 -51.36 -6.85 24.47
N LEU A 15 -50.24 -6.74 25.19
CA LEU A 15 -49.28 -5.62 25.08
C LEU A 15 -47.82 -6.11 25.09
N LEU A 16 -47.53 -7.24 24.45
CA LEU A 16 -46.16 -7.78 24.35
C LEU A 16 -45.96 -8.58 23.05
N SER A 17 -46.12 -7.95 21.89
CA SER A 17 -45.65 -8.51 20.61
C SER A 17 -45.71 -7.51 19.43
N ILE A 18 -45.40 -6.23 19.68
CA ILE A 18 -44.96 -5.33 18.61
C ILE A 18 -43.54 -4.91 18.95
N ILE A 19 -42.63 -5.88 18.87
CA ILE A 19 -41.25 -5.54 18.52
C ILE A 19 -41.38 -5.05 17.07
N PRO A 20 -41.01 -3.80 16.73
CA PRO A 20 -40.87 -3.47 15.32
C PRO A 20 -39.81 -4.42 14.79
N MET A 21 -40.25 -5.39 14.00
CA MET A 21 -39.37 -6.14 13.12
C MET A 21 -38.86 -5.08 12.15
N VAL A 22 -37.79 -4.39 12.56
CA VAL A 22 -36.98 -3.58 11.66
C VAL A 22 -36.44 -4.61 10.69
N VAL A 23 -37.12 -4.73 9.56
CA VAL A 23 -36.51 -5.31 8.37
C VAL A 23 -35.41 -4.33 8.05
N GLU A 24 -34.22 -4.56 8.60
CA GLU A 24 -33.00 -3.98 8.05
C GLU A 24 -32.98 -4.45 6.61
N CYS A 25 -33.37 -3.55 5.71
CA CYS A 25 -33.23 -3.77 4.29
C CYS A 25 -31.72 -3.75 4.05
N SER A 26 -31.11 -4.93 4.09
CA SER A 26 -29.68 -5.07 3.83
C SER A 26 -29.43 -4.61 2.41
N GLU A 27 -28.63 -3.56 2.26
CA GLU A 27 -28.20 -3.05 0.98
C GLU A 27 -27.49 -4.17 0.18
N ILE A 28 -27.75 -4.24 -1.13
CA ILE A 28 -27.19 -5.27 -2.01
C ILE A 28 -26.22 -4.60 -2.99
N ALA A 29 -25.00 -5.13 -3.08
CA ALA A 29 -23.99 -4.66 -4.01
C ALA A 29 -24.21 -5.23 -5.42
N ASP A 30 -25.24 -4.75 -6.12
CA ASP A 30 -25.44 -5.05 -7.54
C ASP A 30 -24.50 -4.23 -8.44
N GLU A 31 -24.51 -4.47 -9.76
CA GLU A 31 -23.62 -3.77 -10.70
C GLU A 31 -23.82 -2.25 -10.76
N ASN A 32 -25.02 -1.75 -10.44
CA ASN A 32 -25.30 -0.31 -10.43
C ASN A 32 -25.03 0.33 -9.08
N TRP A 33 -24.73 -0.47 -8.06
CA TRP A 33 -24.43 0.01 -6.73
C TRP A 33 -23.09 0.77 -6.69
N SER A 34 -23.03 1.79 -5.84
CA SER A 34 -21.82 2.59 -5.63
C SER A 34 -21.71 3.06 -4.18
N TYR A 35 -20.46 3.19 -3.72
CA TYR A 35 -20.13 3.74 -2.41
C TYR A 35 -19.18 4.91 -2.57
N ARG A 36 -19.54 6.08 -2.02
CA ARG A 36 -18.75 7.32 -2.11
C ARG A 36 -18.29 7.67 -3.54
N GLY A 37 -19.10 7.35 -4.55
CA GLY A 37 -18.81 7.57 -5.97
C GLY A 37 -18.01 6.47 -6.66
N TYR A 38 -17.60 5.41 -5.94
CA TYR A 38 -16.94 4.24 -6.50
C TYR A 38 -17.98 3.16 -6.80
N SER A 39 -18.18 2.83 -8.08
CA SER A 39 -19.15 1.81 -8.46
C SER A 39 -18.57 0.39 -8.45
N VAL A 40 -19.44 -0.59 -8.27
CA VAL A 40 -19.12 -2.03 -8.43
C VAL A 40 -18.73 -2.33 -9.87
N ARG A 41 -19.51 -1.81 -10.83
CA ARG A 41 -19.26 -2.00 -12.27
C ARG A 41 -17.85 -1.55 -12.66
N ASP A 42 -17.40 -0.39 -12.20
CA ASP A 42 -16.09 0.13 -12.59
C ASP A 42 -14.95 -0.76 -12.10
N LEU A 43 -15.00 -1.19 -10.82
CA LEU A 43 -14.00 -2.14 -10.29
C LEU A 43 -13.99 -3.44 -11.10
N LEU A 44 -15.17 -4.03 -11.33
CA LEU A 44 -15.27 -5.29 -12.05
C LEU A 44 -14.92 -5.18 -13.54
N ALA A 45 -14.91 -3.97 -14.12
CA ALA A 45 -14.47 -3.75 -15.49
C ALA A 45 -12.94 -3.80 -15.64
N GLU A 46 -12.19 -3.60 -14.56
CA GLU A 46 -10.71 -3.65 -14.54
C GLU A 46 -10.14 -5.07 -14.46
N ARG A 47 -11.00 -6.09 -14.37
CA ARG A 47 -10.58 -7.50 -14.30
C ARG A 47 -9.93 -7.95 -15.61
N GLU A 48 -8.72 -8.49 -15.48
CA GLU A 48 -7.96 -9.13 -16.55
C GLU A 48 -7.31 -10.42 -16.04
N GLY A 49 -6.63 -11.16 -16.92
CA GLY A 49 -5.86 -12.33 -16.50
C GLY A 49 -6.67 -13.61 -16.23
N PHE A 50 -6.01 -14.58 -15.61
CA PHE A 50 -6.61 -15.87 -15.28
C PHE A 50 -7.81 -15.76 -14.34
N ALA A 51 -7.81 -14.78 -13.41
CA ALA A 51 -8.92 -14.56 -12.49
C ALA A 51 -9.96 -13.55 -13.01
N LYS A 52 -10.01 -13.28 -14.32
CA LYS A 52 -10.96 -12.33 -14.94
C LYS A 52 -12.43 -12.60 -14.60
N SER A 53 -12.78 -13.85 -14.27
CA SER A 53 -14.14 -14.25 -13.92
C SER A 53 -14.56 -13.94 -12.46
N VAL A 54 -13.65 -13.45 -11.61
CA VAL A 54 -13.92 -13.21 -10.18
C VAL A 54 -15.01 -12.17 -9.97
N THR A 55 -15.99 -12.47 -9.13
CA THR A 55 -17.10 -11.53 -8.82
C THR A 55 -17.10 -11.08 -7.36
N GLY A 56 -16.34 -11.75 -6.50
CA GLY A 56 -16.29 -11.46 -5.07
C GLY A 56 -17.69 -11.48 -4.46
N GLY A 57 -18.00 -10.40 -3.75
CA GLY A 57 -19.28 -10.13 -3.10
C GLY A 57 -20.42 -9.62 -3.99
N LEU A 58 -20.27 -9.57 -5.32
CA LEU A 58 -21.32 -9.06 -6.23
C LEU A 58 -22.69 -9.73 -5.98
N ASN A 59 -23.75 -8.93 -5.92
CA ASN A 59 -25.12 -9.34 -5.55
C ASN A 59 -25.25 -9.91 -4.12
N GLY A 60 -24.21 -9.74 -3.30
CA GLY A 60 -24.23 -9.99 -1.85
C GLY A 60 -24.66 -8.77 -1.06
N LYS A 61 -24.78 -8.93 0.26
CA LYS A 61 -25.06 -7.80 1.15
C LYS A 61 -23.84 -6.88 1.24
N VAL A 62 -24.08 -5.59 1.33
CA VAL A 62 -23.04 -4.62 1.70
C VAL A 62 -22.77 -4.74 3.18
N TYR A 63 -21.50 -4.87 3.55
CA TYR A 63 -21.05 -4.86 4.93
C TYR A 63 -20.20 -3.61 5.18
N HIS A 64 -20.61 -2.80 6.15
CA HIS A 64 -19.86 -1.62 6.57
C HIS A 64 -18.95 -1.94 7.75
N VAL A 65 -17.64 -1.85 7.53
CA VAL A 65 -16.66 -1.86 8.61
C VAL A 65 -16.73 -0.51 9.33
N THR A 66 -17.13 -0.55 10.60
CA THR A 66 -17.39 0.63 11.45
C THR A 66 -16.43 0.74 12.62
N THR A 67 -15.56 -0.25 12.83
CA THR A 67 -14.53 -0.24 13.88
C THR A 67 -13.19 -0.75 13.35
N LEU A 68 -12.10 -0.24 13.92
CA LEU A 68 -10.72 -0.67 13.66
C LEU A 68 -10.24 -1.77 14.62
N ALA A 69 -11.12 -2.27 15.51
CA ALA A 69 -10.81 -3.40 16.38
C ALA A 69 -10.55 -4.67 15.55
N ASP A 70 -9.66 -5.55 16.03
CA ASP A 70 -9.35 -6.83 15.39
C ASP A 70 -10.60 -7.69 15.16
N GLY A 71 -11.52 -7.72 16.12
CA GLY A 71 -12.72 -8.55 16.08
C GLY A 71 -13.95 -7.92 16.73
N GLY A 72 -15.07 -8.64 16.66
CA GLY A 72 -16.37 -8.20 17.17
C GLY A 72 -17.27 -7.55 16.11
N PRO A 73 -18.54 -7.23 16.44
CA PRO A 73 -19.49 -6.63 15.50
C PRO A 73 -18.94 -5.36 14.85
N GLY A 74 -19.11 -5.23 13.53
CA GLY A 74 -18.65 -4.09 12.73
C GLY A 74 -17.16 -4.12 12.35
N SER A 75 -16.40 -5.14 12.78
CA SER A 75 -14.98 -5.31 12.42
C SER A 75 -14.80 -5.96 11.04
N LEU A 76 -13.62 -5.77 10.44
CA LEU A 76 -13.24 -6.46 9.21
C LEU A 76 -13.21 -7.99 9.39
N ARG A 77 -12.70 -8.50 10.53
CA ARG A 77 -12.66 -9.94 10.82
C ARG A 77 -14.07 -10.55 10.84
N ALA A 78 -15.03 -9.89 11.50
CA ALA A 78 -16.41 -10.36 11.52
C ALA A 78 -17.03 -10.46 10.11
N ALA A 79 -16.60 -9.60 9.18
CA ALA A 79 -17.04 -9.63 7.78
C ALA A 79 -16.37 -10.74 6.96
N LEU A 80 -15.11 -11.10 7.26
CA LEU A 80 -14.32 -12.04 6.46
C LEU A 80 -14.45 -13.49 6.92
N GLU A 81 -14.61 -13.72 8.22
CA GLU A 81 -14.73 -15.05 8.85
C GLU A 81 -16.21 -15.49 8.98
N ASN A 82 -17.00 -15.20 7.95
CA ASN A 82 -18.39 -15.65 7.85
C ASN A 82 -18.70 -16.22 6.46
N SER A 83 -19.75 -17.03 6.35
CA SER A 83 -20.16 -17.66 5.09
C SER A 83 -21.10 -16.81 4.24
N GLU A 84 -21.51 -15.62 4.68
CA GLU A 84 -22.37 -14.75 3.87
C GLU A 84 -21.59 -14.18 2.68
N LYS A 85 -22.25 -14.03 1.53
CA LYS A 85 -21.67 -13.32 0.39
C LYS A 85 -21.70 -11.82 0.65
N LEU A 86 -20.53 -11.19 0.77
CA LEU A 86 -20.42 -9.81 1.24
C LEU A 86 -19.55 -8.93 0.34
N TRP A 87 -20.04 -7.72 0.06
CA TRP A 87 -19.24 -6.61 -0.44
C TRP A 87 -18.89 -5.68 0.72
N ILE A 88 -17.62 -5.64 1.10
CA ILE A 88 -17.17 -5.02 2.34
C ILE A 88 -16.57 -3.65 2.03
N VAL A 89 -17.14 -2.60 2.63
CA VAL A 89 -16.67 -1.21 2.54
C VAL A 89 -16.33 -0.65 3.92
N PHE A 90 -15.67 0.50 3.97
CA PHE A 90 -15.16 1.07 5.21
C PHE A 90 -15.74 2.46 5.49
N ASP A 91 -16.47 2.57 6.60
CA ASP A 91 -16.94 3.87 7.12
C ASP A 91 -15.88 4.58 7.97
N VAL A 92 -14.80 3.87 8.32
CA VAL A 92 -13.67 4.35 9.10
C VAL A 92 -12.40 4.47 8.24
N ASN A 93 -11.43 5.24 8.72
CA ASN A 93 -10.06 5.29 8.18
C ASN A 93 -9.10 4.96 9.32
N GLY A 94 -8.00 4.29 9.03
CA GLY A 94 -6.93 4.06 9.98
C GLY A 94 -6.35 2.65 9.93
N THR A 95 -5.71 2.29 11.03
CA THR A 95 -4.97 1.04 11.16
C THR A 95 -5.76 0.02 11.97
N ILE A 96 -5.96 -1.16 11.39
CA ILE A 96 -6.46 -2.36 12.07
C ILE A 96 -5.24 -3.19 12.51
N TRP A 97 -5.09 -3.34 13.81
CA TRP A 97 -3.99 -4.10 14.41
C TRP A 97 -4.48 -5.52 14.66
N LEU A 98 -3.89 -6.50 13.96
CA LEU A 98 -4.36 -7.87 14.03
C LEU A 98 -3.64 -8.67 15.11
N ASP A 99 -4.40 -9.32 15.96
CA ASP A 99 -3.88 -10.24 16.98
C ASP A 99 -3.50 -11.62 16.37
N SER A 100 -4.14 -11.98 15.26
CA SER A 100 -3.91 -13.23 14.53
C SER A 100 -4.26 -13.06 13.04
N PRO A 101 -3.85 -13.99 12.14
CA PRO A 101 -4.29 -13.94 10.74
C PRO A 101 -5.82 -13.94 10.61
N ILE A 102 -6.35 -13.24 9.61
CA ILE A 102 -7.78 -13.33 9.24
C ILE A 102 -7.96 -14.40 8.18
N TYR A 103 -8.91 -15.31 8.39
CA TYR A 103 -9.31 -16.28 7.37
C TYR A 103 -10.40 -15.70 6.48
N ILE A 104 -10.10 -15.51 5.19
CA ILE A 104 -11.08 -14.96 4.23
C ILE A 104 -11.89 -16.10 3.65
N PHE A 105 -13.19 -16.12 3.92
CA PHE A 105 -14.10 -17.12 3.38
C PHE A 105 -14.52 -16.77 1.94
N SER A 106 -15.16 -17.72 1.26
CA SER A 106 -15.61 -17.54 -0.12
C SER A 106 -16.58 -16.37 -0.29
N ASP A 107 -16.66 -15.86 -1.52
CA ASP A 107 -17.63 -14.87 -1.97
C ASP A 107 -17.52 -13.52 -1.23
N LYS A 108 -16.29 -12.99 -1.15
CA LYS A 108 -15.95 -11.73 -0.48
C LYS A 108 -15.34 -10.73 -1.44
N THR A 109 -15.72 -9.46 -1.31
CA THR A 109 -14.95 -8.32 -1.81
C THR A 109 -14.53 -7.48 -0.62
N ILE A 110 -13.22 -7.25 -0.45
CA ILE A 110 -12.71 -6.14 0.37
C ILE A 110 -12.50 -4.96 -0.57
N ASP A 111 -13.30 -3.91 -0.42
CA ASP A 111 -13.24 -2.70 -1.25
C ASP A 111 -12.79 -1.51 -0.39
N GLY A 112 -11.49 -1.24 -0.41
CA GLY A 112 -10.89 -0.12 0.31
C GLY A 112 -11.07 1.25 -0.35
N ARG A 113 -11.72 1.34 -1.52
CA ARG A 113 -11.88 2.61 -2.24
C ARG A 113 -12.67 3.61 -1.40
N GLY A 114 -12.20 4.86 -1.38
CA GLY A 114 -12.80 5.93 -0.58
C GLY A 114 -12.48 5.87 0.92
N ALA A 115 -11.57 4.97 1.34
CA ALA A 115 -11.03 4.90 2.68
C ALA A 115 -9.50 4.70 2.65
N GLN A 116 -8.86 4.93 3.80
CA GLN A 116 -7.44 4.71 4.03
C GLN A 116 -7.27 3.64 5.08
N ILE A 117 -7.10 2.39 4.64
CA ILE A 117 -7.07 1.22 5.53
C ILE A 117 -5.69 0.57 5.50
N VAL A 118 -5.11 0.44 6.69
CA VAL A 118 -3.85 -0.28 6.91
C VAL A 118 -4.10 -1.46 7.83
N ILE A 119 -3.69 -2.65 7.42
CA ILE A 119 -3.74 -3.89 8.20
C ILE A 119 -2.33 -4.18 8.70
N ARG A 120 -2.14 -4.36 10.02
CA ARG A 120 -0.81 -4.57 10.62
C ARG A 120 -0.70 -5.86 11.44
N TYR A 121 0.54 -6.34 11.55
CA TYR A 121 1.01 -7.46 12.40
C TYR A 121 0.62 -8.87 11.97
N ASN A 122 -0.48 -9.04 11.24
CA ASN A 122 -0.79 -10.31 10.58
C ASN A 122 -1.34 -10.05 9.16
N GLY A 123 -1.45 -11.14 8.41
CA GLY A 123 -1.97 -11.14 7.05
C GLY A 123 -3.29 -11.90 6.92
N PHE A 124 -3.59 -12.28 5.68
CA PHE A 124 -4.78 -13.02 5.31
C PHE A 124 -4.45 -14.46 4.92
N ARG A 125 -5.37 -15.36 5.23
CA ARG A 125 -5.32 -16.77 4.84
C ARG A 125 -6.55 -17.14 4.04
N ILE A 126 -6.33 -17.69 2.86
CA ILE A 126 -7.36 -18.17 1.94
C ILE A 126 -7.14 -19.67 1.78
N MET A 127 -7.95 -20.48 2.48
CA MET A 127 -7.75 -21.93 2.57
C MET A 127 -8.97 -22.69 2.07
N SER A 128 -8.85 -23.29 0.89
CA SER A 128 -9.95 -23.91 0.14
C SER A 128 -11.17 -22.99 -0.02
N GLN A 129 -10.92 -21.72 -0.36
CA GLN A 129 -11.94 -20.69 -0.57
C GLN A 129 -11.87 -20.10 -1.97
N ARG A 130 -12.97 -19.58 -2.47
CA ARG A 130 -13.06 -19.11 -3.86
C ARG A 130 -13.79 -17.80 -4.02
N ASN A 131 -13.59 -17.17 -5.17
CA ASN A 131 -14.32 -15.98 -5.58
C ASN A 131 -14.09 -14.82 -4.58
N ILE A 132 -12.83 -14.36 -4.50
CA ILE A 132 -12.39 -13.36 -3.52
C ILE A 132 -11.71 -12.19 -4.25
N ILE A 133 -12.10 -10.97 -3.91
CA ILE A 133 -11.45 -9.74 -4.35
C ILE A 133 -10.88 -9.03 -3.12
N ILE A 134 -9.61 -8.66 -3.18
CA ILE A 134 -8.92 -7.86 -2.16
C ILE A 134 -8.40 -6.62 -2.86
N ALA A 135 -8.99 -5.46 -2.56
CA ALA A 135 -8.64 -4.25 -3.29
C ALA A 135 -8.49 -2.99 -2.42
N TYR A 136 -7.56 -2.12 -2.82
CA TYR A 136 -7.36 -0.78 -2.27
C TYR A 136 -7.06 -0.75 -0.75
N ILE A 137 -6.30 -1.73 -0.27
CA ILE A 137 -5.85 -1.78 1.13
C ILE A 137 -4.35 -1.95 1.24
N ARG A 138 -3.80 -1.58 2.38
CA ARG A 138 -2.39 -1.79 2.71
C ARG A 138 -2.23 -2.88 3.76
N LEU A 139 -1.28 -3.79 3.56
CA LEU A 139 -0.83 -4.77 4.54
C LEU A 139 0.63 -4.45 4.93
N GLU A 140 0.93 -4.37 6.22
CA GLU A 140 2.29 -4.10 6.70
C GLU A 140 2.71 -4.92 7.93
N PHE A 141 3.99 -5.29 7.98
CA PHE A 141 4.70 -5.68 9.21
C PHE A 141 4.15 -6.90 9.95
N GLY A 142 3.70 -7.92 9.22
CA GLY A 142 3.30 -9.20 9.82
C GLY A 142 4.45 -10.19 9.98
N GLY A 143 4.35 -11.06 10.99
CA GLY A 143 5.39 -12.07 11.25
C GLY A 143 5.39 -13.27 10.29
N GLY A 144 4.23 -13.59 9.70
CA GLY A 144 4.10 -14.62 8.66
C GLY A 144 3.97 -14.00 7.27
N ASP A 145 3.20 -14.64 6.38
CA ASP A 145 2.89 -14.07 5.07
C ASP A 145 1.81 -12.98 5.12
N ALA A 146 1.86 -12.03 4.18
CA ALA A 146 0.80 -11.03 4.05
C ALA A 146 -0.48 -11.63 3.49
N ILE A 147 -0.38 -12.44 2.44
CA ILE A 147 -1.51 -13.16 1.86
C ILE A 147 -1.07 -14.58 1.52
N GLY A 148 -1.61 -15.57 2.23
CA GLY A 148 -1.41 -16.99 1.93
C GLY A 148 -2.63 -17.59 1.24
N ILE A 149 -2.42 -18.22 0.07
CA ILE A 149 -3.42 -18.91 -0.74
C ILE A 149 -3.05 -20.40 -0.78
N GLU A 150 -3.92 -21.23 -0.21
CA GLU A 150 -3.67 -22.66 0.02
C GLU A 150 -4.90 -23.52 -0.27
N GLY A 151 -4.69 -24.83 -0.44
CA GLY A 151 -5.77 -25.79 -0.69
C GLY A 151 -6.42 -25.60 -2.05
N GLU A 152 -7.71 -25.91 -2.18
CA GLU A 152 -8.44 -25.78 -3.46
C GLU A 152 -8.91 -24.35 -3.76
N SER A 153 -8.15 -23.36 -3.26
CA SER A 153 -8.54 -21.96 -3.39
C SER A 153 -8.40 -21.49 -4.84
N THR A 154 -9.39 -20.75 -5.37
CA THR A 154 -9.38 -20.35 -6.79
C THR A 154 -10.22 -19.10 -7.06
N ASN A 155 -9.94 -18.44 -8.19
CA ASN A 155 -10.62 -17.25 -8.66
C ASN A 155 -10.46 -16.09 -7.65
N ILE A 156 -9.21 -15.65 -7.48
CA ILE A 156 -8.80 -14.64 -6.51
C ILE A 156 -8.16 -13.47 -7.24
N TRP A 157 -8.54 -12.24 -6.89
CA TRP A 157 -7.96 -11.03 -7.45
C TRP A 157 -7.48 -10.09 -6.37
N ILE A 158 -6.19 -9.77 -6.42
CA ILE A 158 -5.50 -8.85 -5.53
C ILE A 158 -5.17 -7.61 -6.36
N HIS A 159 -5.72 -6.47 -6.00
CA HIS A 159 -5.77 -5.31 -6.88
C HIS A 159 -5.54 -4.00 -6.15
N HIS A 160 -4.62 -3.15 -6.59
CA HIS A 160 -4.31 -1.90 -5.88
C HIS A 160 -4.01 -2.13 -4.38
N CYS A 161 -3.19 -3.12 -4.06
CA CYS A 161 -2.74 -3.35 -2.68
C CYS A 161 -1.30 -2.89 -2.49
N ASP A 162 -1.01 -2.32 -1.33
CA ASP A 162 0.35 -2.10 -0.86
C ASP A 162 0.74 -3.23 0.11
N ILE A 163 1.89 -3.87 -0.07
CA ILE A 163 2.37 -4.96 0.80
C ILE A 163 3.82 -4.70 1.21
N VAL A 164 4.06 -4.62 2.52
CA VAL A 164 5.36 -4.13 3.05
C VAL A 164 5.83 -4.94 4.25
N GLY A 165 7.10 -5.35 4.23
CA GLY A 165 7.84 -5.72 5.44
C GLY A 165 7.29 -6.91 6.24
N PHE A 166 6.83 -7.97 5.57
CA PHE A 166 6.43 -9.21 6.24
C PHE A 166 7.64 -10.13 6.51
N GLY A 167 7.52 -10.96 7.54
CA GLY A 167 8.61 -11.80 8.07
C GLY A 167 8.92 -13.04 7.24
N ASP A 168 7.98 -13.53 6.42
CA ASP A 168 8.20 -14.64 5.50
C ASP A 168 7.90 -14.28 4.03
N GLY A 169 6.74 -14.66 3.47
CA GLY A 169 6.30 -14.35 2.10
C GLY A 169 5.42 -13.09 2.02
N ALA A 170 5.47 -12.33 0.93
CA ALA A 170 4.48 -11.26 0.73
C ALA A 170 3.16 -11.90 0.28
N ILE A 171 3.19 -12.64 -0.83
CA ILE A 171 2.06 -13.40 -1.35
C ILE A 171 2.52 -14.81 -1.66
N ASP A 172 1.99 -15.80 -0.95
CA ASP A 172 2.34 -17.20 -1.16
C ASP A 172 1.15 -17.98 -1.70
N ILE A 173 1.37 -18.72 -2.80
CA ILE A 173 0.39 -19.60 -3.43
C ILE A 173 0.96 -21.02 -3.38
N THR A 174 0.55 -21.79 -2.38
CA THR A 174 1.25 -23.04 -2.02
C THR A 174 0.26 -24.16 -1.67
N LYS A 175 0.70 -25.42 -1.79
CA LYS A 175 -0.10 -26.62 -1.42
C LYS A 175 -1.51 -26.59 -2.02
N THR A 176 -1.61 -26.20 -3.29
CA THR A 176 -2.89 -26.04 -3.95
C THR A 176 -3.30 -27.35 -4.61
N ALA A 177 -4.50 -27.83 -4.33
CA ALA A 177 -5.08 -29.01 -4.99
C ALA A 177 -6.27 -28.61 -5.87
N GLY A 178 -6.78 -29.52 -6.69
CA GLY A 178 -7.98 -29.28 -7.49
C GLY A 178 -7.72 -28.88 -8.96
N PRO A 179 -8.78 -28.48 -9.70
CA PRO A 179 -8.74 -28.42 -11.16
C PRO A 179 -7.94 -27.24 -11.71
N SER A 180 -8.15 -26.02 -11.20
CA SER A 180 -7.38 -24.82 -11.57
C SER A 180 -7.43 -23.81 -10.44
N VAL A 181 -6.27 -23.27 -10.09
CA VAL A 181 -6.13 -22.17 -9.12
C VAL A 181 -5.80 -20.90 -9.89
N ASP A 182 -6.81 -20.07 -10.11
CA ASP A 182 -6.69 -18.84 -10.89
C ASP A 182 -6.52 -17.64 -9.98
N VAL A 183 -5.39 -16.96 -10.13
CA VAL A 183 -5.05 -15.75 -9.37
C VAL A 183 -4.64 -14.64 -10.31
N THR A 184 -5.09 -13.43 -10.05
CA THR A 184 -4.58 -12.22 -10.71
C THR A 184 -4.12 -11.23 -9.65
N ILE A 185 -2.92 -10.69 -9.84
CA ILE A 185 -2.33 -9.67 -8.97
C ILE A 185 -2.00 -8.49 -9.88
N SER A 186 -2.64 -7.36 -9.60
CA SER A 186 -2.64 -6.24 -10.53
C SER A 186 -2.57 -4.90 -9.84
N TRP A 187 -1.82 -3.96 -10.41
CA TRP A 187 -1.65 -2.62 -9.85
C TRP A 187 -1.23 -2.63 -8.37
N CYS A 188 -0.64 -3.70 -7.87
CA CYS A 188 -0.16 -3.78 -6.50
C CYS A 188 1.25 -3.22 -6.42
N ARG A 189 1.61 -2.68 -5.27
CA ARG A 189 2.97 -2.27 -4.96
C ARG A 189 3.51 -3.10 -3.81
N ILE A 190 4.66 -3.70 -4.01
CA ILE A 190 5.31 -4.59 -3.04
C ILE A 190 6.74 -4.11 -2.84
N TRP A 191 7.12 -3.84 -1.59
CA TRP A 191 8.45 -3.29 -1.30
C TRP A 191 8.94 -3.63 0.09
N CYS A 192 10.25 -3.42 0.29
CA CYS A 192 10.96 -3.72 1.52
C CYS A 192 10.66 -5.13 2.02
N HIS A 193 10.69 -6.07 1.09
CA HIS A 193 10.29 -7.45 1.33
C HIS A 193 11.31 -8.40 0.74
N LYS A 194 11.81 -9.34 1.56
CA LYS A 194 12.86 -10.26 1.12
C LYS A 194 12.33 -11.33 0.17
N LYS A 195 11.37 -12.15 0.61
CA LYS A 195 10.82 -13.26 -0.20
C LYS A 195 9.44 -12.85 -0.72
N VAL A 196 9.37 -12.27 -1.92
CA VAL A 196 8.14 -11.59 -2.34
C VAL A 196 6.99 -12.56 -2.62
N MET A 197 7.14 -13.46 -3.58
CA MET A 197 6.02 -14.28 -4.04
C MET A 197 6.47 -15.69 -4.40
N LEU A 198 6.05 -16.67 -3.60
CA LEU A 198 6.31 -18.07 -3.86
C LEU A 198 5.08 -18.74 -4.48
N ILE A 199 5.26 -19.33 -5.66
CA ILE A 199 4.26 -20.16 -6.32
C ILE A 199 4.80 -21.59 -6.32
N GLY A 200 4.21 -22.45 -5.50
CA GLY A 200 4.71 -23.80 -5.24
C GLY A 200 5.86 -23.84 -4.24
N SER A 201 5.57 -24.27 -3.01
CA SER A 201 6.53 -24.27 -1.89
C SER A 201 7.49 -25.46 -1.90
N ASP A 202 6.98 -26.65 -2.20
CA ASP A 202 7.75 -27.90 -2.25
C ASP A 202 8.12 -28.24 -3.71
N ALA A 203 9.36 -28.66 -3.89
CA ALA A 203 9.91 -29.07 -5.17
C ALA A 203 9.37 -30.42 -5.67
N LEU A 204 8.79 -31.23 -4.80
CA LEU A 204 8.23 -32.54 -5.12
C LEU A 204 6.69 -32.55 -5.11
N ASP A 205 6.06 -31.42 -4.81
CA ASP A 205 4.61 -31.29 -4.77
C ASP A 205 4.05 -30.87 -6.12
N GLU A 206 3.65 -31.85 -6.93
CA GLU A 206 3.03 -31.62 -8.24
C GLU A 206 1.59 -31.08 -8.15
N THR A 207 0.99 -30.95 -6.96
CA THR A 207 -0.40 -30.46 -6.84
C THR A 207 -0.55 -29.04 -7.38
N VAL A 208 0.53 -28.25 -7.36
CA VAL A 208 0.58 -26.86 -7.84
C VAL A 208 0.68 -26.71 -9.37
N LYS A 209 0.71 -27.80 -10.14
CA LYS A 209 0.76 -27.75 -11.63
C LYS A 209 -0.44 -27.07 -12.29
N ASN A 210 -1.55 -26.97 -11.56
CA ASN A 210 -2.79 -26.34 -12.01
C ASN A 210 -2.91 -24.87 -11.58
N VAL A 211 -1.88 -24.31 -10.94
CA VAL A 211 -1.84 -22.89 -10.55
C VAL A 211 -1.54 -22.04 -11.78
N ARG A 212 -2.38 -21.02 -11.99
CA ARG A 212 -2.25 -20.03 -13.06
C ARG A 212 -2.33 -18.64 -12.46
N VAL A 213 -1.27 -17.85 -12.62
CA VAL A 213 -1.15 -16.53 -12.03
C VAL A 213 -0.90 -15.49 -13.10
N THR A 214 -1.67 -14.41 -13.08
CA THR A 214 -1.41 -13.22 -13.89
C THR A 214 -0.84 -12.13 -13.00
N LEU A 215 0.29 -11.55 -13.41
CA LEU A 215 0.90 -10.38 -12.79
C LEU A 215 0.90 -9.24 -13.80
N HIS A 216 0.19 -8.14 -13.55
CA HIS A 216 0.26 -6.98 -14.43
C HIS A 216 0.20 -5.63 -13.74
N HIS A 217 0.97 -4.66 -14.25
CA HIS A 217 1.03 -3.30 -13.71
C HIS A 217 1.46 -3.22 -12.24
N ASN A 218 2.08 -4.28 -11.72
CA ASN A 218 2.60 -4.25 -10.36
C ASN A 218 3.92 -3.50 -10.29
N TYR A 219 4.15 -2.85 -9.16
CA TYR A 219 5.42 -2.21 -8.85
C TYR A 219 6.14 -2.96 -7.73
N PHE A 220 7.21 -3.68 -8.09
CA PHE A 220 8.10 -4.30 -7.14
C PHE A 220 9.30 -3.39 -6.93
N PHE A 221 9.45 -2.89 -5.71
CA PHE A 221 10.40 -1.83 -5.40
C PHE A 221 11.28 -2.23 -4.23
N MET A 222 12.59 -2.25 -4.40
CA MET A 222 13.54 -2.59 -3.32
C MET A 222 13.19 -3.93 -2.63
N THR A 223 12.96 -4.96 -3.44
CA THR A 223 12.64 -6.30 -2.95
C THR A 223 13.89 -7.18 -2.88
N GLY A 224 13.82 -8.32 -2.20
CA GLY A 224 14.93 -9.26 -2.16
C GLY A 224 14.99 -10.16 -3.38
N GLU A 225 14.05 -11.09 -3.44
CA GLU A 225 13.91 -12.15 -4.43
C GLU A 225 12.44 -12.52 -4.65
N ARG A 226 12.18 -13.39 -5.64
CA ARG A 226 10.88 -14.04 -5.90
C ARG A 226 9.80 -13.08 -6.37
N ASN A 227 10.00 -12.39 -7.49
CA ASN A 227 9.05 -11.42 -8.03
C ASN A 227 8.30 -11.87 -9.31
N PRO A 228 7.94 -13.16 -9.54
CA PRO A 228 7.76 -14.25 -8.57
C PRO A 228 8.88 -15.31 -8.60
N ARG A 229 8.81 -16.30 -7.72
CA ARG A 229 9.48 -17.61 -7.90
C ARG A 229 8.44 -18.70 -8.15
N VAL A 230 8.58 -19.39 -9.27
CA VAL A 230 7.56 -20.32 -9.81
C VAL A 230 8.05 -21.76 -9.82
N ARG A 231 7.25 -22.66 -9.26
CA ARG A 231 7.35 -24.11 -9.43
C ARG A 231 6.06 -24.68 -9.98
N TYR A 232 6.16 -25.54 -10.98
CA TYR A 232 5.10 -26.26 -11.72
C TYR A 232 3.99 -25.43 -12.39
N GLY A 233 3.54 -24.34 -11.75
CA GLY A 233 2.49 -23.47 -12.22
C GLY A 233 2.90 -22.60 -13.41
N LYS A 234 1.90 -21.88 -13.92
CA LYS A 234 2.00 -20.98 -15.06
C LYS A 234 1.87 -19.54 -14.59
N VAL A 235 2.85 -18.72 -14.93
CA VAL A 235 2.81 -17.28 -14.67
C VAL A 235 2.85 -16.50 -15.96
N ASP A 236 1.83 -15.67 -16.14
CA ASP A 236 1.82 -14.61 -17.15
C ASP A 236 2.13 -13.27 -16.48
N ALA A 237 3.34 -12.75 -16.72
CA ALA A 237 3.80 -11.50 -16.14
C ALA A 237 4.00 -10.46 -17.25
N PHE A 238 3.15 -9.44 -17.29
CA PHE A 238 3.27 -8.37 -18.28
C PHE A 238 3.11 -6.97 -17.70
N ASN A 239 3.80 -6.00 -18.29
CA ASN A 239 3.73 -4.59 -17.85
C ASN A 239 3.96 -4.39 -16.35
N ASN A 240 4.80 -5.19 -15.71
CA ASN A 240 5.24 -4.94 -14.33
C ASN A 240 6.50 -4.08 -14.35
N TYR A 241 6.69 -3.27 -13.31
CA TYR A 241 7.93 -2.54 -13.08
C TYR A 241 8.65 -3.13 -11.86
N LEU A 242 9.88 -3.60 -12.06
CA LEU A 242 10.75 -4.13 -11.03
C LEU A 242 11.96 -3.21 -10.90
N TYR A 243 12.13 -2.60 -9.73
CA TYR A 243 13.28 -1.73 -9.42
C TYR A 243 14.06 -2.25 -8.22
N GLY A 244 15.35 -2.50 -8.44
CA GLY A 244 16.33 -2.73 -7.40
C GLY A 244 16.11 -3.93 -6.50
N TRP A 245 15.91 -5.10 -7.11
CA TRP A 245 15.94 -6.37 -6.40
C TRP A 245 17.35 -6.71 -5.88
N ALA A 246 17.46 -7.49 -4.80
CA ALA A 246 18.73 -7.79 -4.15
C ALA A 246 19.44 -9.06 -4.67
N ASP A 247 18.70 -10.12 -5.00
CA ASP A 247 19.27 -11.41 -5.43
C ASP A 247 18.88 -11.70 -6.89
N TYR A 248 17.59 -11.93 -7.16
CA TYR A 248 17.04 -12.02 -8.51
C TYR A 248 15.62 -11.46 -8.58
N GLY A 249 15.20 -11.03 -9.77
CA GLY A 249 13.85 -10.56 -10.03
C GLY A 249 12.85 -11.72 -10.07
N MET A 250 12.50 -12.18 -11.27
CA MET A 250 11.62 -13.31 -11.53
C MET A 250 12.44 -14.60 -11.67
N GLY A 251 11.89 -15.72 -11.22
CA GLY A 251 12.56 -17.00 -11.29
C GLY A 251 11.63 -18.19 -11.50
N THR A 252 12.11 -19.20 -12.22
CA THR A 252 11.39 -20.47 -12.39
C THR A 252 12.25 -21.63 -11.90
N SER A 253 11.63 -22.69 -11.39
CA SER A 253 12.24 -24.01 -11.17
C SER A 253 11.15 -25.08 -11.27
N MET A 254 11.51 -26.37 -11.21
CA MET A 254 10.56 -27.49 -11.12
C MET A 254 9.39 -27.40 -12.11
N TYR A 255 9.67 -27.40 -13.40
CA TYR A 255 8.69 -27.30 -14.49
C TYR A 255 7.84 -26.02 -14.52
N GLY A 256 8.15 -25.03 -13.69
CA GLY A 256 7.46 -23.74 -13.71
C GLY A 256 7.59 -23.06 -15.06
N GLU A 257 6.50 -22.45 -15.52
CA GLU A 257 6.40 -21.75 -16.79
C GLU A 257 6.21 -20.25 -16.55
N LEU A 258 7.07 -19.42 -17.13
CA LEU A 258 6.97 -17.96 -17.07
C LEU A 258 6.95 -17.36 -18.47
N LEU A 259 5.87 -16.65 -18.78
CA LEU A 259 5.82 -15.67 -19.87
C LEU A 259 6.05 -14.29 -19.27
N ALA A 260 7.22 -13.69 -19.53
CA ALA A 260 7.51 -12.32 -19.13
C ALA A 260 7.49 -11.41 -20.37
N GLU A 261 6.48 -10.55 -20.48
CA GLU A 261 6.27 -9.69 -21.65
C GLU A 261 6.15 -8.21 -21.29
N ALA A 262 6.90 -7.33 -21.97
CA ALA A 262 6.82 -5.88 -21.80
C ALA A 262 6.89 -5.40 -20.33
N ASN A 263 7.65 -6.12 -19.50
CA ASN A 263 8.00 -5.67 -18.17
C ASN A 263 9.21 -4.73 -18.25
N ILE A 264 9.37 -3.91 -17.23
CA ILE A 264 10.48 -2.98 -17.07
C ILE A 264 11.31 -3.48 -15.89
N PHE A 265 12.54 -3.90 -16.16
CA PHE A 265 13.48 -4.37 -15.14
C PHE A 265 14.62 -3.38 -15.03
N GLU A 266 14.69 -2.68 -13.91
CA GLU A 266 15.71 -1.68 -13.64
C GLU A 266 16.50 -2.07 -12.41
N ALA A 267 17.71 -2.59 -12.64
CA ALA A 267 18.59 -3.03 -11.57
C ALA A 267 19.29 -1.85 -10.89
N LEU A 268 19.91 -2.06 -9.72
CA LEU A 268 20.78 -1.04 -9.10
C LEU A 268 22.21 -1.08 -9.65
N ASP A 269 22.59 -2.22 -10.21
CA ASP A 269 23.79 -2.61 -10.96
C ASP A 269 23.55 -4.00 -11.56
N ASP A 270 24.51 -4.52 -12.31
CA ASP A 270 24.46 -5.84 -12.97
C ASP A 270 23.81 -6.91 -12.08
N ALA A 271 22.57 -7.29 -12.41
CA ALA A 271 21.77 -8.20 -11.59
C ALA A 271 20.79 -9.02 -12.45
N ASP A 272 20.48 -10.21 -11.96
CA ASP A 272 19.65 -11.16 -12.68
C ASP A 272 18.16 -10.82 -12.53
N ALA A 273 17.57 -10.21 -13.56
CA ALA A 273 16.15 -9.86 -13.63
C ALA A 273 15.25 -11.07 -13.84
N VAL A 274 15.66 -12.04 -14.67
CA VAL A 274 14.90 -13.27 -14.92
C VAL A 274 15.83 -14.48 -14.95
N VAL A 275 15.58 -15.45 -14.07
CA VAL A 275 16.43 -16.64 -13.88
C VAL A 275 15.63 -17.94 -14.08
N PRO A 276 15.91 -18.72 -15.15
CA PRO A 276 15.45 -20.09 -15.22
C PRO A 276 16.33 -21.01 -14.34
N GLY A 277 15.71 -21.93 -13.60
CA GLY A 277 16.39 -22.93 -12.78
C GLY A 277 16.81 -22.48 -11.38
N VAL A 278 16.04 -21.61 -10.71
CA VAL A 278 16.36 -21.14 -9.35
C VAL A 278 16.31 -22.27 -8.32
N GLY A 279 17.47 -22.67 -7.79
CA GLY A 279 17.59 -23.70 -6.78
C GLY A 279 18.64 -23.37 -5.70
N THR A 280 18.36 -23.79 -4.46
CA THR A 280 19.40 -24.03 -3.46
C THR A 280 20.09 -25.33 -3.85
N GLY A 281 21.43 -25.42 -3.82
CA GLY A 281 22.25 -26.50 -4.42
C GLY A 281 21.95 -27.98 -4.13
N ALA A 282 20.81 -28.33 -3.52
CA ALA A 282 20.23 -29.67 -3.41
C ALA A 282 19.03 -29.92 -4.35
N GLU A 283 18.50 -28.91 -5.07
CA GLU A 283 17.43 -29.09 -6.05
C GLU A 283 18.01 -29.81 -7.29
N PRO A 284 17.53 -31.00 -7.68
CA PRO A 284 18.01 -31.66 -8.90
C PRO A 284 17.79 -30.76 -10.11
N SER A 285 18.53 -30.98 -11.19
CA SER A 285 18.51 -30.21 -12.44
C SER A 285 17.20 -30.35 -13.22
N TYR A 286 16.04 -30.22 -12.55
CA TYR A 286 14.74 -30.28 -13.18
C TYR A 286 14.59 -29.09 -14.13
N PRO A 287 13.94 -29.31 -15.29
CA PRO A 287 13.74 -28.26 -16.27
C PRO A 287 12.79 -27.19 -15.73
N SER A 288 12.84 -26.00 -16.32
CA SER A 288 11.91 -24.90 -16.09
C SER A 288 11.89 -24.03 -17.34
N TYR A 289 10.80 -23.30 -17.58
CA TYR A 289 10.54 -22.71 -18.89
C TYR A 289 10.31 -21.20 -18.75
N VAL A 290 11.05 -20.43 -19.55
CA VAL A 290 10.94 -18.97 -19.58
C VAL A 290 10.91 -18.49 -21.02
N ARG A 291 9.90 -17.68 -21.34
CA ARG A 291 9.77 -16.92 -22.58
C ARG A 291 9.79 -15.43 -22.26
N LEU A 292 10.68 -14.70 -22.89
CA LEU A 292 10.81 -13.25 -22.79
C LEU A 292 10.29 -12.60 -24.06
N LYS A 293 9.55 -11.50 -23.93
CA LYS A 293 9.08 -10.73 -25.08
C LYS A 293 9.05 -9.24 -24.76
N ASP A 294 9.68 -8.42 -25.59
CA ASP A 294 9.59 -6.94 -25.53
C ASP A 294 9.86 -6.30 -24.15
N ASN A 295 10.63 -6.96 -23.26
CA ASN A 295 10.97 -6.41 -21.95
C ASN A 295 12.04 -5.32 -22.06
N LEU A 296 11.93 -4.26 -21.26
CA LEU A 296 12.93 -3.21 -21.13
C LEU A 296 13.89 -3.55 -19.99
N LEU A 297 15.18 -3.73 -20.31
CA LEU A 297 16.25 -4.02 -19.37
C LEU A 297 17.12 -2.80 -19.17
N LEU A 298 17.21 -2.29 -17.94
CA LEU A 298 17.92 -1.07 -17.58
C LEU A 298 19.00 -1.35 -16.52
N ASN A 299 20.07 -0.54 -16.58
CA ASN A 299 21.13 -0.47 -15.57
C ASN A 299 21.77 -1.83 -15.20
N GLY A 300 22.06 -2.66 -16.21
CA GLY A 300 22.73 -3.95 -16.02
C GLY A 300 21.78 -5.13 -15.75
N ALA A 301 20.46 -4.93 -15.84
CA ALA A 301 19.50 -6.01 -15.72
C ALA A 301 19.73 -7.12 -16.77
N ILE A 302 19.86 -8.38 -16.32
CA ILE A 302 20.07 -9.55 -17.18
C ILE A 302 18.85 -10.48 -17.09
N ALA A 303 18.25 -10.80 -18.23
CA ALA A 303 17.15 -11.75 -18.30
C ALA A 303 17.54 -12.93 -19.20
N ARG A 304 17.20 -14.16 -18.79
CA ARG A 304 17.54 -15.38 -19.53
C ARG A 304 16.29 -16.17 -19.89
N GLU A 305 16.20 -16.58 -21.14
CA GLU A 305 15.21 -17.55 -21.61
C GLU A 305 15.69 -18.99 -21.40
N ARG A 306 14.73 -19.92 -21.34
CA ARG A 306 15.00 -21.36 -21.36
C ARG A 306 13.81 -22.09 -21.95
N GLU A 307 14.05 -22.83 -23.04
CA GLU A 307 13.02 -23.63 -23.73
C GLU A 307 11.70 -22.84 -23.92
N PRO A 308 11.76 -21.62 -24.50
CA PRO A 308 10.61 -20.71 -24.55
C PRO A 308 9.41 -21.32 -25.25
N GLU A 309 9.59 -22.23 -26.20
CA GLU A 309 8.52 -22.97 -26.91
C GLU A 309 7.66 -23.85 -25.99
N ARG A 310 8.17 -24.21 -24.80
CA ARG A 310 7.45 -25.02 -23.81
C ARG A 310 6.59 -24.20 -22.85
N VAL A 311 6.77 -22.88 -22.85
CA VAL A 311 5.88 -21.96 -22.12
C VAL A 311 4.52 -21.91 -22.80
N PHE A 312 3.46 -21.98 -21.99
CA PHE A 312 2.07 -21.83 -22.39
C PHE A 312 1.83 -20.62 -23.29
N LYS A 313 0.74 -20.68 -24.04
CA LYS A 313 0.26 -19.59 -24.90
C LYS A 313 -0.84 -18.84 -24.18
N ARG A 314 -0.67 -17.52 -24.00
CA ARG A 314 -1.65 -16.68 -23.30
C ARG A 314 -3.01 -16.73 -24.00
N GLU A 315 -3.00 -16.73 -25.33
CA GLU A 315 -4.18 -16.74 -26.19
C GLU A 315 -5.08 -17.98 -26.04
N ASP A 316 -4.55 -19.08 -25.48
CA ASP A 316 -5.34 -20.27 -25.13
C ASP A 316 -6.25 -20.02 -23.90
N TYR A 317 -6.02 -18.93 -23.15
CA TYR A 317 -6.70 -18.61 -21.91
C TYR A 317 -7.44 -17.27 -21.94
N TYR A 318 -6.79 -16.19 -22.39
CA TYR A 318 -7.39 -14.87 -22.49
C TYR A 318 -6.62 -13.95 -23.44
N THR A 319 -7.25 -12.84 -23.82
CA THR A 319 -6.64 -11.76 -24.60
C THR A 319 -6.41 -10.53 -23.73
N VAL A 320 -5.31 -9.83 -23.96
CA VAL A 320 -4.98 -8.56 -23.30
C VAL A 320 -4.31 -7.63 -24.30
N ASN A 321 -4.46 -6.32 -24.09
CA ASN A 321 -3.69 -5.32 -24.82
C ASN A 321 -2.44 -4.96 -24.01
N VAL A 322 -1.31 -5.58 -24.34
CA VAL A 322 -0.03 -5.32 -23.66
C VAL A 322 0.50 -3.94 -24.10
N GLU A 323 0.75 -3.06 -23.14
CA GLU A 323 1.36 -1.75 -23.41
C GLU A 323 2.86 -1.91 -23.70
N PRO A 324 3.47 -1.15 -24.62
CA PRO A 324 4.92 -1.21 -24.83
C PRO A 324 5.70 -0.80 -23.57
N ALA A 325 6.78 -1.53 -23.25
CA ALA A 325 7.68 -1.21 -22.15
C ALA A 325 8.43 0.10 -22.42
N THR A 326 7.95 1.19 -21.82
CA THR A 326 8.40 2.57 -22.06
C THR A 326 8.56 3.33 -20.75
N GLU A 327 9.27 4.45 -20.76
CA GLU A 327 9.35 5.33 -19.59
C GLU A 327 7.98 5.90 -19.21
N GLU A 328 7.08 6.14 -20.18
CA GLU A 328 5.71 6.55 -19.93
C GLU A 328 4.94 5.47 -19.14
N LEU A 329 5.06 4.20 -19.54
CA LEU A 329 4.46 3.09 -18.81
C LEU A 329 5.05 2.95 -17.40
N LYS A 330 6.37 3.11 -17.25
CA LYS A 330 7.04 3.11 -15.94
C LYS A 330 6.45 4.19 -15.03
N ILE A 331 6.35 5.43 -15.51
CA ILE A 331 5.77 6.55 -14.74
C ILE A 331 4.31 6.25 -14.37
N LYS A 332 3.53 5.70 -15.30
CA LYS A 332 2.14 5.29 -15.07
C LYS A 332 2.06 4.28 -13.92
N ILE A 333 2.82 3.19 -13.99
CA ILE A 333 2.87 2.14 -12.95
C ILE A 333 3.27 2.74 -11.60
N MET A 334 4.36 3.51 -11.54
CA MET A 334 4.81 4.16 -10.30
C MET A 334 3.75 5.08 -9.69
N SER A 335 2.92 5.72 -10.51
CA SER A 335 1.93 6.70 -10.05
C SER A 335 0.60 6.09 -9.60
N LEU A 336 0.26 4.90 -10.10
CA LEU A 336 -1.05 4.29 -9.88
C LEU A 336 -0.99 3.00 -9.05
N ALA A 337 0.13 2.26 -9.08
CA ALA A 337 0.25 1.03 -8.32
C ALA A 337 0.24 1.28 -6.80
N GLY A 338 -0.40 0.38 -6.06
CA GLY A 338 -0.61 0.47 -4.63
C GLY A 338 -2.04 0.89 -4.26
N SER A 339 -2.28 1.05 -2.97
CA SER A 339 -3.63 1.27 -2.39
C SER A 339 -4.11 2.71 -2.45
N GLY A 340 -3.25 3.64 -2.83
CA GLY A 340 -3.53 5.08 -2.72
C GLY A 340 -3.51 5.60 -1.28
N VAL A 341 -3.27 4.75 -0.28
CA VAL A 341 -2.94 5.20 1.08
C VAL A 341 -1.57 5.88 1.01
N PRO A 342 -1.43 7.16 1.42
CA PRO A 342 -0.14 7.85 1.39
C PRO A 342 0.86 7.22 2.37
N PHE A 343 2.15 7.18 2.03
CA PHE A 343 3.18 6.81 2.99
C PHE A 343 3.82 8.05 3.61
N PRO A 344 4.21 7.97 4.90
CA PRO A 344 5.18 8.92 5.41
C PRO A 344 6.48 8.76 4.60
N PRO A 345 7.18 9.84 4.26
CA PRO A 345 8.46 9.74 3.59
C PRO A 345 9.48 9.06 4.51
N ARG A 346 10.35 8.22 3.93
CA ARG A 346 11.33 7.41 4.66
C ARG A 346 12.70 7.46 4.00
N ILE A 347 13.75 7.32 4.81
CA ILE A 347 15.12 7.06 4.37
C ILE A 347 15.41 5.58 4.60
N MET A 348 16.04 4.93 3.63
CA MET A 348 16.52 3.55 3.73
C MET A 348 17.98 3.48 3.35
N VAL A 349 18.68 2.48 3.86
CA VAL A 349 20.11 2.27 3.62
C VAL A 349 20.34 0.88 3.04
N ASN A 350 21.13 0.78 1.97
CA ASN A 350 21.60 -0.50 1.44
C ASN A 350 23.12 -0.46 1.33
N VAL A 351 23.74 -1.45 1.96
CA VAL A 351 25.18 -1.69 1.84
C VAL A 351 25.37 -2.83 0.87
N LYS A 352 26.01 -2.56 -0.26
CA LYS A 352 26.61 -3.65 -1.04
C LYS A 352 27.81 -4.15 -0.27
N SER A 353 27.64 -5.25 0.45
CA SER A 353 28.79 -6.02 0.92
C SER A 353 29.08 -7.14 -0.08
N PRO A 354 30.28 -7.21 -0.66
CA PRO A 354 30.72 -8.39 -1.43
C PRO A 354 30.73 -9.68 -0.60
N ASP A 355 30.89 -9.56 0.72
CA ASP A 355 31.14 -10.69 1.64
C ASP A 355 29.98 -10.96 2.62
N PHE A 356 28.87 -10.22 2.51
CA PHE A 356 27.71 -10.36 3.40
C PHE A 356 26.46 -10.72 2.60
N TYR A 357 26.54 -11.80 1.82
CA TYR A 357 25.33 -12.58 1.58
C TYR A 357 24.88 -13.10 2.95
N PRO A 358 23.66 -12.79 3.43
CA PRO A 358 23.20 -13.27 4.71
C PRO A 358 23.05 -14.80 4.67
N SER A 359 24.13 -15.50 5.00
CA SER A 359 24.12 -16.93 5.27
C SER A 359 23.31 -17.17 6.53
N LYS A 360 22.13 -17.77 6.34
CA LYS A 360 21.44 -18.68 7.28
C LYS A 360 21.01 -18.22 8.68
N HIS A 361 21.16 -16.98 9.15
CA HIS A 361 20.64 -16.58 10.48
C HIS A 361 19.88 -15.25 10.44
N TYR A 362 18.55 -15.26 10.30
CA TYR A 362 17.73 -14.04 10.51
C TYR A 362 16.37 -14.32 11.17
N ILE A 363 16.23 -13.67 12.34
CA ILE A 363 15.09 -13.15 13.13
C ILE A 363 13.75 -13.91 13.10
N ASN A 364 13.36 -14.40 14.29
CA ASN A 364 12.07 -15.00 14.61
C ASN A 364 11.06 -13.90 15.03
N PRO A 365 9.98 -13.66 14.27
CA PRO A 365 9.04 -12.56 14.51
C PRO A 365 8.03 -12.83 15.64
N LYS A 366 8.13 -13.93 16.39
CA LYS A 366 7.24 -14.21 17.54
C LYS A 366 7.71 -13.61 18.87
N SER A 367 8.95 -13.14 18.98
CA SER A 367 9.49 -12.57 20.22
C SER A 367 9.86 -11.08 20.12
N ASP A 368 9.86 -10.50 18.92
CA ASP A 368 10.17 -9.08 18.70
C ASP A 368 9.05 -8.42 17.89
N PRO A 369 8.15 -7.64 18.52
CA PRO A 369 7.28 -6.74 17.75
C PRO A 369 8.20 -5.80 16.98
N PHE A 370 7.97 -5.64 15.67
CA PHE A 370 8.77 -4.78 14.79
C PHE A 370 8.86 -3.34 15.31
N VAL A 371 9.82 -3.11 16.19
CA VAL A 371 10.48 -1.84 16.35
C VAL A 371 11.38 -1.74 15.12
N PHE A 372 11.23 -0.70 14.31
CA PHE A 372 12.44 -0.10 13.72
C PHE A 372 13.20 0.47 14.92
N SER A 373 13.86 -0.41 15.69
CA SER A 373 14.65 0.02 16.82
C SER A 373 15.93 0.62 16.26
N LYS A 374 16.39 1.64 16.96
CA LYS A 374 17.73 2.23 16.89
C LYS A 374 18.90 1.21 17.07
N THR A 375 18.69 -0.09 16.87
CA THR A 375 19.69 -1.15 17.02
C THR A 375 19.70 -1.99 15.74
N GLY A 376 20.53 -1.59 14.79
CA GLY A 376 20.53 -2.09 13.42
C GLY A 376 20.70 -3.60 13.27
N LEU A 377 20.02 -4.12 12.25
CA LEU A 377 20.55 -5.19 11.39
C LEU A 377 20.33 -4.79 9.92
N ASP A 378 20.59 -3.51 9.61
CA ASP A 378 21.22 -3.21 8.33
C ASP A 378 22.62 -3.85 8.39
N PRO A 379 23.11 -4.47 7.30
CA PRO A 379 24.50 -4.92 7.26
C PRO A 379 25.41 -3.79 7.78
N PRO A 380 26.36 -4.08 8.68
CA PRO A 380 27.21 -3.05 9.26
C PRO A 380 27.85 -2.25 8.13
N ILE A 381 27.63 -0.93 8.17
CA ILE A 381 28.22 -0.04 7.18
C ILE A 381 29.66 0.17 7.60
N TYR A 382 30.62 -0.27 6.79
CA TYR A 382 32.03 -0.09 7.12
C TYR A 382 32.58 1.21 6.55
N VAL A 383 33.56 1.77 7.24
CA VAL A 383 34.37 2.89 6.73
C VAL A 383 34.90 2.56 5.34
N GLY A 384 34.75 3.51 4.42
CA GLY A 384 35.19 3.39 3.02
C GLY A 384 34.23 2.64 2.09
N ASN A 385 33.21 1.96 2.62
CA ASN A 385 32.25 1.26 1.77
C ASN A 385 31.29 2.26 1.12
N LEU A 386 31.18 2.19 -0.20
CA LEU A 386 30.21 2.97 -0.95
C LEU A 386 28.80 2.47 -0.63
N THR A 387 28.08 3.24 0.16
CA THR A 387 26.75 2.91 0.68
C THR A 387 25.70 3.66 -0.11
N ARG A 388 24.63 2.97 -0.52
CA ARG A 388 23.52 3.63 -1.23
C ARG A 388 22.43 3.97 -0.20
N PHE A 389 22.03 5.24 -0.17
CA PHE A 389 20.93 5.77 0.61
C PHE A 389 19.76 6.02 -0.32
N TYR A 390 18.58 5.56 0.06
CA TYR A 390 17.36 5.71 -0.71
C TYR A 390 16.39 6.55 0.07
N ALA A 391 15.60 7.34 -0.64
CA ALA A 391 14.40 7.87 -0.03
C ALA A 391 13.17 7.46 -0.81
N ILE A 392 12.24 6.92 -0.04
CA ILE A 392 10.90 6.60 -0.49
C ILE A 392 10.05 7.82 -0.17
N ILE A 393 9.65 8.56 -1.19
CA ILE A 393 8.84 9.76 -1.05
C ILE A 393 7.50 9.54 -1.74
N GLU A 394 6.49 9.17 -0.97
CA GLU A 394 5.16 8.84 -1.48
C GLU A 394 4.05 9.68 -0.83
N ALA A 395 4.42 10.81 -0.24
CA ALA A 395 3.51 11.70 0.50
C ALA A 395 2.60 12.56 -0.41
N TYR A 396 2.60 12.35 -1.73
CA TYR A 396 1.96 13.27 -2.66
C TYR A 396 0.56 12.82 -3.06
N LYS A 397 -0.43 13.58 -2.60
CA LYS A 397 -1.86 13.42 -2.93
C LYS A 397 -2.19 13.69 -4.42
N SER A 398 -1.22 14.15 -5.22
CA SER A 398 -1.44 14.45 -6.63
C SER A 398 -0.16 14.23 -7.45
N PRO A 399 -0.26 13.69 -8.68
CA PRO A 399 0.85 13.63 -9.62
C PRO A 399 1.43 15.02 -10.00
N LEU A 400 0.77 16.13 -9.61
CA LEU A 400 1.20 17.51 -9.87
C LEU A 400 2.11 18.12 -8.80
N ASP A 401 2.27 17.50 -7.63
CA ASP A 401 3.16 18.01 -6.58
C ASP A 401 4.58 17.48 -6.79
N LYS A 402 5.25 18.03 -7.82
CA LYS A 402 6.56 17.58 -8.26
C LYS A 402 7.64 17.85 -7.22
N LEU A 403 8.55 16.91 -7.05
CA LEU A 403 9.81 17.12 -6.34
C LEU A 403 10.71 18.05 -7.16
N ILE A 404 11.09 19.20 -6.60
CA ILE A 404 11.94 20.18 -7.30
C ILE A 404 13.36 20.22 -6.72
N PHE A 405 13.54 19.73 -5.49
CA PHE A 405 14.81 19.78 -4.80
C PHE A 405 14.88 18.77 -3.66
N CYS A 406 16.03 18.10 -3.53
CA CYS A 406 16.38 17.26 -2.39
C CYS A 406 17.79 17.61 -1.91
N GLU A 407 18.00 17.68 -0.59
CA GLU A 407 19.31 17.78 0.02
C GLU A 407 19.49 16.66 1.05
N TRP A 408 20.50 15.84 0.83
CA TRP A 408 21.01 14.87 1.77
C TRP A 408 22.13 15.50 2.58
N ASP A 409 22.05 15.36 3.90
CA ASP A 409 23.12 15.66 4.86
C ASP A 409 23.44 14.35 5.59
N PHE A 410 24.68 13.88 5.48
CA PHE A 410 25.09 12.59 6.03
C PHE A 410 25.57 12.67 7.48
N GLY A 411 25.56 13.86 8.08
CA GLY A 411 26.00 14.10 9.45
C GLY A 411 27.51 14.10 9.65
N ASP A 412 28.31 13.84 8.60
CA ASP A 412 29.77 13.90 8.61
C ASP A 412 30.34 15.18 7.98
N GLY A 413 29.47 16.15 7.70
CA GLY A 413 29.79 17.39 6.98
C GLY A 413 29.63 17.30 5.47
N THR A 414 29.41 16.10 4.92
CA THR A 414 29.12 15.91 3.50
C THR A 414 27.65 16.14 3.22
N LYS A 415 27.36 16.86 2.13
CA LYS A 415 26.01 17.06 1.61
C LYS A 415 25.94 16.72 0.14
N ILE A 416 24.82 16.14 -0.29
CA ILE A 416 24.51 15.92 -1.71
C ILE A 416 23.18 16.60 -2.01
N THR A 417 23.19 17.47 -3.02
CA THR A 417 22.00 18.17 -3.48
C THR A 417 21.59 17.64 -4.85
N LEU A 418 20.30 17.35 -5.00
CA LEU A 418 19.68 16.97 -6.26
C LEU A 418 18.69 18.07 -6.67
N ASN A 419 18.81 18.56 -7.89
CA ASN A 419 17.86 19.50 -8.49
C ASN A 419 16.76 18.78 -9.28
N GLU A 420 15.75 19.52 -9.73
CA GLU A 420 14.64 18.98 -10.52
C GLU A 420 15.11 18.09 -11.69
N SER A 421 16.09 18.52 -12.49
CA SER A 421 16.57 17.71 -13.62
C SER A 421 17.24 16.39 -13.21
N GLN A 422 17.78 16.30 -11.99
CA GLN A 422 18.36 15.09 -11.41
C GLN A 422 17.30 14.20 -10.74
N ILE A 423 16.15 14.76 -10.34
CA ILE A 423 15.06 14.06 -9.67
C ILE A 423 13.99 13.56 -10.65
N VAL A 424 13.82 14.25 -11.79
CA VAL A 424 12.71 14.06 -12.75
C VAL A 424 12.77 12.76 -13.55
N LEU A 425 13.94 12.11 -13.68
CA LEU A 425 14.03 10.87 -14.45
C LEU A 425 13.47 9.65 -13.71
N PHE A 426 13.39 9.66 -12.38
CA PHE A 426 13.06 8.45 -11.61
C PHE A 426 12.16 8.68 -10.39
N ARG A 427 11.83 9.94 -10.03
CA ARG A 427 11.35 10.27 -8.67
C ARG A 427 12.22 9.63 -7.58
N ASP A 428 13.48 9.35 -7.92
CA ASP A 428 14.41 8.62 -7.09
C ASP A 428 15.45 9.61 -6.55
N PRO A 429 15.27 10.11 -5.31
CA PRO A 429 16.25 10.96 -4.66
C PRO A 429 17.47 10.17 -4.14
N SER A 430 17.64 8.88 -4.50
CA SER A 430 18.71 8.05 -3.94
C SER A 430 20.11 8.55 -4.31
N VAL A 431 21.02 8.40 -3.36
CA VAL A 431 22.41 8.88 -3.46
C VAL A 431 23.36 7.81 -2.92
N LYS A 432 24.63 7.89 -3.30
CA LYS A 432 25.68 7.06 -2.70
C LYS A 432 26.61 7.92 -1.86
N HIS A 433 27.02 7.41 -0.71
CA HIS A 433 27.97 8.07 0.18
C HIS A 433 28.92 7.04 0.82
N ALA A 434 30.15 7.44 1.07
CA ALA A 434 31.15 6.63 1.75
C ALA A 434 31.70 7.42 2.94
N TYR A 435 31.61 6.84 4.13
CA TYR A 435 32.10 7.46 5.36
C TYR A 435 33.59 7.23 5.51
N SER A 436 34.32 8.29 5.87
CA SER A 436 35.76 8.24 6.11
C SER A 436 36.14 7.82 7.54
N GLN A 437 35.19 7.88 8.47
CA GLN A 437 35.39 7.56 9.89
C GLN A 437 34.25 6.71 10.43
N ALA A 438 34.58 5.87 11.42
CA ALA A 438 33.59 5.11 12.16
C ALA A 438 32.90 6.04 13.17
N GLY A 439 31.62 5.80 13.44
CA GLY A 439 30.85 6.65 14.33
C GLY A 439 29.36 6.53 14.11
N ARG A 440 28.60 7.22 14.95
CA ARG A 440 27.16 7.37 14.79
C ARG A 440 26.87 8.70 14.12
N TYR A 441 26.16 8.66 13.01
CA TYR A 441 25.76 9.83 12.25
C TYR A 441 24.24 9.98 12.21
N ILE A 442 23.76 11.20 12.06
CA ILE A 442 22.35 11.50 11.80
C ILE A 442 22.25 11.93 10.35
N ILE A 443 21.56 11.14 9.55
CA ILE A 443 21.30 11.46 8.16
C ILE A 443 20.02 12.25 8.09
N THR A 444 20.04 13.37 7.37
CA THR A 444 18.88 14.22 7.14
C THR A 444 18.62 14.31 5.65
N LEU A 445 17.38 14.08 5.25
CA LEU A 445 16.88 14.37 3.92
C LEU A 445 15.88 15.51 4.01
N ALA A 446 16.20 16.63 3.38
CA ALA A 446 15.28 17.74 3.17
C ALA A 446 14.73 17.70 1.73
N ILE A 447 13.42 17.75 1.60
CA ILE A 447 12.69 17.64 0.34
C ILE A 447 11.88 18.91 0.15
N LYS A 448 11.92 19.49 -1.05
CA LYS A 448 11.02 20.59 -1.43
C LYS A 448 10.18 20.21 -2.64
N THR A 449 8.89 20.50 -2.55
CA THR A 449 7.94 20.32 -3.66
C THR A 449 7.67 21.63 -4.39
N ALA A 450 7.18 21.51 -5.63
CA ALA A 450 6.67 22.62 -6.41
C ALA A 450 5.52 23.36 -5.70
N GLY A 451 4.74 22.67 -4.87
CA GLY A 451 3.72 23.26 -4.00
C GLY A 451 4.26 24.07 -2.81
N GLY A 452 5.59 24.19 -2.65
CA GLY A 452 6.24 24.97 -1.59
C GLY A 452 6.36 24.25 -0.25
N GLN A 453 5.94 22.98 -0.16
CA GLN A 453 6.09 22.18 1.04
C GLN A 453 7.56 21.76 1.20
N THR A 454 8.12 21.98 2.39
CA THR A 454 9.41 21.39 2.79
C THR A 454 9.16 20.25 3.77
N ILE A 455 9.64 19.05 3.44
CA ILE A 455 9.56 17.88 4.31
C ILE A 455 10.98 17.51 4.73
N VAL A 456 11.19 17.23 6.02
CA VAL A 456 12.48 16.80 6.54
C VAL A 456 12.32 15.44 7.21
N VAL A 457 13.14 14.48 6.80
CA VAL A 457 13.22 13.14 7.38
C VAL A 457 14.63 12.97 7.95
N THR A 458 14.74 12.38 9.14
CA THR A 458 16.04 12.14 9.80
C THR A 458 16.14 10.70 10.27
N GLU A 459 17.26 10.03 9.96
CA GLU A 459 17.51 8.65 10.40
C GLU A 459 18.94 8.50 10.97
N PRO A 460 19.12 7.85 12.14
CA PRO A 460 20.44 7.57 12.69
C PRO A 460 21.10 6.36 12.00
N VAL A 461 22.40 6.45 11.73
CA VAL A 461 23.18 5.37 11.10
C VAL A 461 24.49 5.14 11.88
N ASN A 462 24.87 3.87 12.02
CA ASN A 462 26.12 3.47 12.68
C ASN A 462 27.14 2.98 11.64
N ILE A 463 28.31 3.61 11.62
CA ILE A 463 29.44 3.26 10.76
C ILE A 463 30.50 2.55 11.59
N MET A 464 30.88 1.36 11.15
CA MET A 464 31.82 0.47 11.80
C MET A 464 33.23 0.65 11.22
N PRO A 465 34.30 0.47 12.02
CA PRO A 465 35.68 0.47 11.53
C PRO A 465 35.90 -0.63 10.48
N ALA A 466 36.77 -0.39 9.48
CA ALA A 466 37.10 -1.39 8.47
C ALA A 466 37.73 -2.64 9.13
N GLY A 467 37.08 -3.82 8.98
CA GLY A 467 37.67 -5.13 9.33
C GLY A 467 37.20 -5.83 10.62
N GLY A 468 36.03 -5.53 11.19
CA GLY A 468 35.57 -6.17 12.44
C GLY A 468 34.89 -7.54 12.25
N THR A 469 35.59 -8.64 12.58
CA THR A 469 34.95 -9.89 13.01
C THR A 469 34.33 -9.67 14.38
N SER A 470 33.03 -9.96 14.54
CA SER A 470 32.34 -9.97 15.82
C SER A 470 32.90 -11.08 16.73
N SER A 471 33.63 -10.72 17.78
CA SER A 471 33.85 -11.63 18.91
C SER A 471 32.68 -11.47 19.88
N GLU A 472 31.78 -12.47 19.92
CA GLU A 472 30.80 -12.62 21.01
C GLU A 472 31.53 -12.92 22.34
N PRO A 473 31.06 -12.42 23.49
CA PRO A 473 31.51 -12.92 24.79
C PRO A 473 30.88 -14.30 25.03
N GLY A 474 31.75 -15.31 25.18
CA GLY A 474 31.37 -16.69 25.46
C GLY A 474 30.59 -16.84 26.77
N GLY A 475 29.67 -17.80 26.76
CA GLY A 475 28.88 -18.17 27.92
C GLY A 475 29.69 -18.85 29.01
N ASP A 476 29.37 -18.49 30.25
CA ASP A 476 29.38 -19.40 31.39
C ASP A 476 28.23 -18.98 32.32
N GLN A 477 27.17 -19.78 32.35
CA GLN A 477 26.10 -19.68 33.34
C GLN A 477 26.42 -20.63 34.50
N GLN A 478 26.78 -20.05 35.64
CA GLN A 478 26.66 -20.68 36.96
C GLN A 478 25.31 -20.24 37.57
N PRO A 479 24.54 -21.12 38.25
CA PRO A 479 23.16 -20.84 38.64
C PRO A 479 23.06 -19.85 39.82
N PRO A 480 21.95 -19.09 39.94
CA PRO A 480 21.85 -18.00 40.90
C PRO A 480 21.59 -18.47 42.34
N GLN A 481 22.34 -17.90 43.28
CA GLN A 481 22.05 -17.93 44.72
C GLN A 481 21.07 -16.79 45.11
N GLN A 482 20.31 -17.04 46.18
CA GLN A 482 19.24 -16.23 46.77
C GLN A 482 19.63 -14.76 47.10
N PRO A 483 18.65 -13.85 47.24
CA PRO A 483 18.90 -12.43 47.51
C PRO A 483 19.16 -12.16 49.01
N PRO A 484 20.08 -11.24 49.36
CA PRO A 484 20.11 -10.62 50.68
C PRO A 484 19.31 -9.31 50.72
N GLN A 485 18.82 -9.04 51.92
CA GLN A 485 17.86 -8.03 52.34
C GLN A 485 18.43 -6.60 52.37
N GLU A 486 17.52 -5.61 52.32
CA GLU A 486 17.77 -4.20 52.66
C GLU A 486 18.39 -4.02 54.06
N PRO A 487 19.12 -2.90 54.24
CA PRO A 487 18.78 -2.05 55.39
C PRO A 487 18.79 -0.53 55.11
N SER A 488 17.68 0.08 55.54
CA SER A 488 17.49 1.36 56.28
C SER A 488 18.48 2.55 56.13
N ASN A 489 17.90 3.67 55.68
CA ASN A 489 18.03 5.08 56.14
C ASN A 489 19.33 5.58 56.80
N GLN A 490 19.90 6.65 56.21
CA GLN A 490 20.27 7.85 56.96
C GLN A 490 20.45 9.09 56.05
N THR A 491 19.79 10.18 56.42
CA THR A 491 19.94 11.54 55.90
C THR A 491 21.25 12.18 56.33
N ASN A 492 21.92 12.90 55.43
CA ASN A 492 22.68 14.12 55.73
C ASN A 492 22.89 14.94 54.45
N GLY A 493 22.66 16.24 54.55
CA GLY A 493 22.75 17.19 53.44
C GLY A 493 24.20 17.59 53.14
N GLU A 494 24.53 17.55 51.86
CA GLU A 494 25.59 18.35 51.25
C GLU A 494 24.98 19.11 50.08
N THR A 495 25.19 20.42 50.05
CA THR A 495 24.80 21.32 48.96
C THR A 495 25.57 20.93 47.70
N GLY A 496 25.00 20.04 46.90
CA GLY A 496 25.58 19.55 45.66
C GLY A 496 25.57 20.63 44.58
N SER A 497 26.76 21.08 44.18
CA SER A 497 27.00 21.57 42.83
C SER A 497 26.42 20.56 41.84
N MET A 498 25.49 20.99 41.00
CA MET A 498 24.89 20.15 39.96
C MET A 498 25.99 19.59 39.05
N ASP A 499 25.96 18.29 38.82
CA ASP A 499 26.91 17.57 37.96
C ASP A 499 27.06 18.31 36.61
N PRO A 500 28.29 18.67 36.17
CA PRO A 500 28.53 19.37 34.91
C PRO A 500 27.86 18.70 33.70
N ALA A 501 27.76 17.37 33.67
CA ALA A 501 27.07 16.64 32.61
C ALA A 501 25.55 16.89 32.63
N LEU A 502 24.98 17.01 33.83
CA LEU A 502 23.57 17.36 34.01
C LEU A 502 23.30 18.83 33.65
N GLN A 503 24.23 19.74 33.93
CA GLN A 503 24.13 21.15 33.51
C GLN A 503 24.21 21.31 31.98
N GLU A 504 25.07 20.54 31.32
CA GLU A 504 25.16 20.52 29.86
C GLU A 504 23.87 19.96 29.24
N TYR A 505 23.35 18.85 29.78
CA TYR A 505 22.09 18.27 29.31
C TYR A 505 20.90 19.22 29.49
N VAL A 506 20.80 19.92 30.63
CA VAL A 506 19.77 20.93 30.86
C VAL A 506 19.91 22.12 29.90
N SER A 507 21.14 22.56 29.62
CA SER A 507 21.39 23.64 28.65
C SER A 507 20.98 23.24 27.22
N GLN A 508 21.26 22.00 26.81
CA GLN A 508 20.81 21.46 25.52
C GLN A 508 19.29 21.40 25.43
N LEU A 509 18.60 20.94 26.49
CA LEU A 509 17.14 20.93 26.54
C LEU A 509 16.54 22.34 26.48
N GLN A 510 17.14 23.32 27.15
CA GLN A 510 16.69 24.71 27.11
C GLN A 510 16.83 25.32 25.70
N ASN A 511 17.89 24.98 24.96
CA ASN A 511 18.05 25.38 23.56
C ASN A 511 17.00 24.74 22.65
N VAL A 512 16.71 23.45 22.82
CA VAL A 512 15.64 22.77 22.08
C VAL A 512 14.27 23.40 22.36
N ILE A 513 13.95 23.67 23.63
CA ILE A 513 12.70 24.34 24.01
C ILE A 513 12.61 25.75 23.40
N SER A 514 13.70 26.50 23.38
CA SER A 514 13.73 27.84 22.79
C SER A 514 13.52 27.81 21.27
N ASN A 515 14.14 26.85 20.58
CA ASN A 515 13.92 26.65 19.15
C ASN A 515 12.47 26.24 18.84
N LEU A 516 11.88 25.35 19.63
CA LEU A 516 10.48 24.95 19.49
C LEU A 516 9.53 26.13 19.73
N ARG A 517 9.80 26.98 20.73
CA ARG A 517 9.01 28.20 20.97
C ARG A 517 9.05 29.16 19.77
N ASN A 518 10.22 29.34 19.16
CA ASN A 518 10.36 30.19 17.97
C ASN A 518 9.63 29.60 16.76
N GLN A 519 9.65 28.27 16.59
CA GLN A 519 8.89 27.58 15.54
C GLN A 519 7.38 27.72 15.76
N ILE A 520 6.90 27.55 16.99
CA ILE A 520 5.48 27.74 17.33
C ILE A 520 5.04 29.18 17.03
N ALA A 521 5.85 30.18 17.41
CA ALA A 521 5.54 31.58 17.12
C ALA A 521 5.48 31.87 15.60
N SER A 522 6.39 31.29 14.83
CA SER A 522 6.38 31.39 13.36
C SER A 522 5.14 30.75 12.75
N LEU A 523 4.77 29.55 13.20
CA LEU A 523 3.56 28.85 12.75
C LEU A 523 2.28 29.62 13.11
N GLN A 524 2.22 30.22 14.30
CA GLN A 524 1.09 31.07 14.69
C GLN A 524 0.95 32.30 13.77
N SER A 525 2.07 32.93 13.38
CA SER A 525 2.06 34.03 12.40
C SER A 525 1.53 33.57 11.04
N GLN A 526 1.98 32.41 10.55
CA GLN A 526 1.52 31.86 9.27
C GLN A 526 0.03 31.50 9.30
N ILE A 527 -0.47 30.94 10.40
CA ILE A 527 -1.91 30.67 10.57
C ILE A 527 -2.71 31.97 10.50
N THR A 528 -2.25 33.04 11.16
CA THR A 528 -2.91 34.35 11.08
C THR A 528 -2.95 34.90 9.65
N GLU A 529 -1.85 34.78 8.89
CA GLU A 529 -1.81 35.20 7.48
C GLU A 529 -2.77 34.39 6.61
N LEU A 530 -2.84 33.08 6.81
CA LEU A 530 -3.77 32.19 6.10
C LEU A 530 -5.23 32.51 6.43
N GLU A 531 -5.54 32.84 7.68
CA GLU A 531 -6.88 33.27 8.07
C GLU A 531 -7.30 34.57 7.39
N VAL A 532 -6.38 35.55 7.28
CA VAL A 532 -6.60 36.78 6.52
C VAL A 532 -6.84 36.47 5.04
N HIS A 533 -6.03 35.58 4.46
CA HIS A 533 -6.19 35.19 3.05
C HIS A 533 -7.52 34.48 2.79
N ARG A 534 -7.92 33.54 3.67
CA ARG A 534 -9.23 32.86 3.60
C ARG A 534 -10.37 33.86 3.64
N ASN A 535 -10.32 34.85 4.54
CA ASN A 535 -11.36 35.87 4.65
C ASN A 535 -11.42 36.75 3.38
N ASN A 536 -10.28 37.08 2.77
CA ASN A 536 -10.24 37.80 1.50
C ASN A 536 -10.87 36.99 0.36
N LEU A 537 -10.58 35.69 0.27
CA LEU A 537 -11.18 34.80 -0.73
C LEU A 537 -12.69 34.66 -0.53
N GLN A 538 -13.16 34.56 0.72
CA GLN A 538 -14.60 34.54 1.02
C GLN A 538 -15.30 35.82 0.56
N ASN A 539 -14.68 36.99 0.77
CA ASN A 539 -15.21 38.27 0.28
C ASN A 539 -15.23 38.33 -1.26
N GLN A 540 -14.20 37.82 -1.93
CA GLN A 540 -14.18 37.75 -3.40
C GLN A 540 -15.27 36.83 -3.94
N LEU A 541 -15.48 35.66 -3.30
CA LEU A 541 -16.53 34.73 -3.68
C LEU A 541 -17.93 35.34 -3.50
N ALA A 542 -18.17 36.06 -2.40
CA ALA A 542 -19.43 36.77 -2.19
C ALA A 542 -19.70 37.80 -3.31
N ASN A 543 -18.69 38.59 -3.70
CA ASN A 543 -18.82 39.55 -4.79
C ASN A 543 -19.13 38.87 -6.14
N LEU A 544 -18.52 37.72 -6.43
CA LEU A 544 -18.77 36.97 -7.67
C LEU A 544 -20.18 36.37 -7.69
N LEU A 545 -20.68 35.88 -6.55
CA LEU A 545 -22.05 35.37 -6.43
C LEU A 545 -23.08 36.50 -6.64
N ASP A 546 -22.83 37.70 -6.11
CA ASP A 546 -23.68 38.87 -6.35
C ASP A 546 -23.66 39.30 -7.83
N GLN A 547 -22.50 39.22 -8.50
CA GLN A 547 -22.39 39.47 -9.94
C GLN A 547 -23.15 38.43 -10.78
N ASP A 548 -23.05 37.14 -10.45
CA ASP A 548 -23.80 36.08 -11.13
C ASP A 548 -25.32 36.28 -10.94
N ALA A 549 -25.76 36.64 -9.73
CA ALA A 549 -27.16 36.97 -9.47
C ALA A 549 -27.63 38.15 -10.34
N GLY A 550 -26.83 39.22 -10.45
CA GLY A 550 -27.10 40.35 -11.33
C GLY A 550 -27.19 39.97 -12.80
N LEU A 551 -26.26 39.15 -13.29
CA LEU A 551 -26.24 38.66 -14.67
C LEU A 551 -27.45 37.77 -14.98
N ARG A 552 -27.88 36.90 -14.05
CA ARG A 552 -29.08 36.07 -14.20
C ARG A 552 -30.36 36.91 -14.29
N VAL A 553 -30.46 37.99 -13.52
CA VAL A 553 -31.59 38.94 -13.60
C VAL A 553 -31.57 39.66 -14.95
N GLN A 554 -30.41 40.11 -15.42
CA GLN A 554 -30.26 40.77 -16.72
C GLN A 554 -30.60 39.82 -17.89
N ALA A 555 -30.14 38.56 -17.83
CA ALA A 555 -30.47 37.53 -18.81
C ALA A 555 -31.97 37.23 -18.83
N SER A 556 -32.61 37.15 -17.65
CA SER A 556 -34.05 36.96 -17.53
C SER A 556 -34.84 38.13 -18.13
N ASN A 557 -34.44 39.37 -17.85
CA ASN A 557 -35.06 40.58 -18.43
C ASN A 557 -34.90 40.63 -19.96
N ASN A 558 -33.73 40.27 -20.48
CA ASN A 558 -33.51 40.18 -21.93
C ASN A 558 -34.34 39.08 -22.59
N LEU A 559 -34.53 37.94 -21.92
CA LEU A 559 -35.40 36.86 -22.39
C LEU A 559 -36.87 37.31 -22.44
N TYR A 560 -37.34 38.01 -21.40
CA TYR A 560 -38.69 38.60 -21.36
C TYR A 560 -38.91 39.64 -22.47
N MET A 561 -37.94 40.51 -22.74
CA MET A 561 -37.98 41.48 -23.85
C MET A 561 -37.97 40.80 -25.23
N GLY A 562 -37.18 39.72 -25.39
CA GLY A 562 -37.11 38.94 -26.63
C GLY A 562 -38.39 38.18 -26.94
N ILE A 563 -39.03 37.57 -25.93
CA ILE A 563 -40.33 36.90 -26.07
C ILE A 563 -41.43 37.93 -26.37
N GLY A 564 -41.40 39.10 -25.71
CA GLY A 564 -42.33 40.20 -25.98
C GLY A 564 -42.26 40.71 -27.43
N ALA A 565 -41.05 40.91 -27.96
CA ALA A 565 -40.85 41.32 -29.34
C ALA A 565 -41.29 40.23 -30.35
N GLY A 566 -40.98 38.96 -30.07
CA GLY A 566 -41.39 37.82 -30.90
C GLY A 566 -42.91 37.62 -30.95
N ALA A 567 -43.60 37.78 -29.82
CA ALA A 567 -45.06 37.68 -29.75
C ALA A 567 -45.76 38.81 -30.53
N VAL A 568 -45.24 40.04 -30.48
CA VAL A 568 -45.77 41.18 -31.24
C VAL A 568 -45.55 41.01 -32.74
N ILE A 569 -44.37 40.54 -33.15
CA ILE A 569 -44.08 40.25 -34.57
C ILE A 569 -44.97 39.10 -35.08
N GLY A 570 -45.16 38.04 -34.28
CA GLY A 570 -46.06 36.93 -34.61
C GLY A 570 -47.52 37.37 -34.75
N LEU A 571 -47.99 38.29 -33.89
CA LEU A 571 -49.34 38.85 -33.98
C LEU A 571 -49.52 39.71 -35.24
N ILE A 572 -48.52 40.54 -35.58
CA ILE A 572 -48.54 41.38 -36.79
C ILE A 572 -48.53 40.53 -38.07
N ILE A 573 -47.72 39.48 -38.11
CA ILE A 573 -47.68 38.53 -39.24
C ILE A 573 -49.00 37.76 -39.34
N GLY A 574 -49.58 37.33 -38.20
CA GLY A 574 -50.88 36.66 -38.17
C GLY A 574 -52.02 37.55 -38.66
N ILE A 575 -52.05 38.82 -38.26
CA ILE A 575 -53.05 39.81 -38.72
C ILE A 575 -52.87 40.09 -40.22
N ALA A 576 -51.62 40.24 -40.70
CA ALA A 576 -51.32 40.46 -42.12
C ALA A 576 -51.70 39.25 -42.99
N ALA A 577 -51.43 38.03 -42.53
CA ALA A 577 -51.80 36.79 -43.21
C ALA A 577 -53.34 36.63 -43.28
N THR A 578 -54.05 36.98 -42.20
CA THR A 578 -55.52 36.93 -42.15
C THR A 578 -56.16 37.99 -43.06
N ALA A 579 -55.55 39.18 -43.18
CA ALA A 579 -55.99 40.22 -44.10
C ALA A 579 -55.73 39.85 -45.58
N LEU A 580 -54.64 39.13 -45.87
CA LEU A 580 -54.33 38.62 -47.21
C LEU A 580 -55.24 37.46 -47.63
N LEU A 581 -55.64 36.58 -46.70
CA LEU A 581 -56.59 35.50 -46.95
C LEU A 581 -58.01 36.02 -47.20
N LYS A 582 -58.44 37.09 -46.51
CA LYS A 582 -59.73 37.77 -46.75
C LYS A 582 -59.80 38.58 -48.05
N ARG A 583 -58.69 38.83 -48.74
CA ARG A 583 -58.65 39.44 -50.07
C ARG A 583 -58.68 38.42 -51.22
N LYS A 584 -58.56 37.12 -50.91
CA LYS A 584 -58.56 36.01 -51.87
C LYS A 584 -59.85 35.16 -51.83
N GLN A 585 -60.80 35.50 -50.97
CA GLN A 585 -62.21 35.08 -51.00
C GLN A 585 -63.05 36.32 -51.29
#